data_AF-A0A383E6E3-F1
#
_entry.id   AF-A0A383E6E3-F1
#
_cell.length_a   1.000
_cell.length_b   1.000
_cell.length_c   1.000
_cell.angle_alpha   90.00
_cell.angle_beta   90.00
_cell.angle_gamma   90.00
#
_symmetry.space_group_name_H-M   'P 1'
#
loop_
_entity.id
_entity.type
_entity.pdbx_description
1 polymer ?
#
loop_
_entity_poly.entity_id
_entity_poly.type
_entity_poly.pdbx_seq_one_letter_code
_entity_poly.pdbx_strand_id
1 'polypeptide(L)'
;IDNATINNSTLYDTMIAGATLYSSNIDNVTSYNSTVTIPELQSSCWVFVDGGNDIVGMNKLVDADGNEDASQPQLTTHKSKLCITWTQEKSGATQTRAALFNDDVINPAWQTVDRYDEYGPSRFGLNYNEIKNASNPVMTSNGSKLFSVWAEVDNSSKSQIRVVENPL
;
A
#
# COMPACT_ATOMS: atom_id res chain seq x y z
N ILE A 1 30.77 22.60 -1.57
CA ILE A 1 29.38 22.92 -1.98
C ILE A 1 29.38 24.41 -2.19
N ASP A 2 29.42 24.84 -3.44
CA ASP A 2 29.49 26.26 -3.76
C ASP A 2 28.07 26.83 -3.68
N ASN A 3 27.88 27.77 -2.75
CA ASN A 3 26.62 28.48 -2.60
C ASN A 3 26.43 29.42 -3.79
N ALA A 4 25.36 29.24 -4.58
CA ALA A 4 24.98 30.20 -5.61
C ALA A 4 24.45 31.48 -4.95
N THR A 5 25.07 32.62 -5.23
CA THR A 5 24.64 33.94 -4.74
C THR A 5 24.01 34.73 -5.88
N ILE A 6 22.77 35.17 -5.70
CA ILE A 6 22.09 36.09 -6.64
C ILE A 6 22.27 37.50 -6.11
N ASN A 7 23.11 38.31 -6.78
CA ASN A 7 23.38 39.69 -6.39
C ASN A 7 22.73 40.65 -7.39
N ASN A 8 22.19 41.77 -6.90
CA ASN A 8 21.66 42.88 -7.71
C ASN A 8 20.46 42.56 -8.61
N SER A 9 19.59 41.62 -8.22
CA SER A 9 18.37 41.28 -8.97
C SER A 9 17.10 41.56 -8.16
N THR A 10 16.02 41.98 -8.84
CA THR A 10 14.68 42.11 -8.25
C THR A 10 13.87 40.86 -8.58
N LEU A 11 13.37 40.16 -7.55
CA LEU A 11 12.53 38.97 -7.70
C LEU A 11 11.08 39.36 -7.41
N TYR A 12 10.14 38.91 -8.25
CA TYR A 12 8.71 39.10 -8.04
C TYR A 12 8.05 37.72 -7.83
N ASP A 13 7.10 37.65 -6.89
CA ASP A 13 6.21 36.50 -6.64
C ASP A 13 6.88 35.15 -6.30
N THR A 14 7.89 35.16 -5.42
CA THR A 14 8.59 33.94 -5.00
C THR A 14 8.02 33.33 -3.70
N MET A 15 7.64 32.04 -3.75
CA MET A 15 7.40 31.20 -2.56
C MET A 15 8.42 30.06 -2.54
N ILE A 16 9.19 29.93 -1.44
CA ILE A 16 10.16 28.86 -1.26
C ILE A 16 9.59 27.86 -0.26
N ALA A 17 9.21 26.67 -0.74
CA ALA A 17 8.83 25.54 0.10
C ALA A 17 9.73 24.33 -0.22
N GLY A 18 10.77 24.12 0.60
CA GLY A 18 11.52 22.86 0.66
C GLY A 18 12.36 22.44 -0.55
N ALA A 19 12.56 23.28 -1.56
CA ALA A 19 13.30 22.90 -2.76
C ALA A 19 14.82 23.11 -2.64
N THR A 20 15.61 22.09 -2.99
CA THR A 20 17.04 22.22 -3.30
C THR A 20 17.18 22.68 -4.74
N LEU A 21 17.72 23.88 -4.96
CA LEU A 21 17.96 24.41 -6.31
C LEU A 21 19.23 23.78 -6.90
N TYR A 22 19.11 23.01 -7.99
CA TYR A 22 20.27 22.66 -8.80
C TYR A 22 20.69 23.91 -9.60
N SER A 23 21.97 24.28 -9.54
CA SER A 23 22.46 25.47 -10.23
C SER A 23 22.34 25.31 -11.75
N SER A 24 21.72 26.28 -12.40
CA SER A 24 21.89 26.52 -13.84
C SER A 24 22.81 27.73 -14.02
N ASN A 25 23.95 27.55 -14.70
CA ASN A 25 24.83 28.68 -15.04
C ASN A 25 24.16 29.54 -16.12
N ILE A 26 24.03 30.84 -15.86
CA ILE A 26 23.76 31.86 -16.88
C ILE A 26 25.08 32.60 -17.09
N ASP A 27 25.73 32.35 -18.23
CA ASP A 27 26.96 33.07 -18.58
C ASP A 27 26.61 34.54 -18.88
N ASN A 28 27.23 35.44 -18.13
CA ASN A 28 26.95 36.86 -18.14
C ASN A 28 27.57 37.56 -19.37
N VAL A 29 27.00 37.33 -20.55
CA VAL A 29 27.26 38.15 -21.74
C VAL A 29 25.92 38.51 -22.39
N THR A 30 25.35 39.64 -21.95
CA THR A 30 24.26 40.39 -22.60
C THR A 30 23.08 39.55 -23.11
N SER A 31 22.22 39.09 -22.21
CA SER A 31 20.90 38.55 -22.57
C SER A 31 19.82 39.36 -21.86
N TYR A 32 19.10 40.19 -22.62
CA TYR A 32 18.07 41.09 -22.09
C TYR A 32 16.76 40.38 -21.72
N ASN A 33 16.61 39.08 -21.99
CA ASN A 33 15.44 38.27 -21.64
C ASN A 33 15.82 36.78 -21.62
N SER A 34 16.39 36.30 -20.51
CA SER A 34 16.69 34.87 -20.32
C SER A 34 15.60 34.23 -19.46
N THR A 35 14.84 33.31 -20.05
CA THR A 35 13.85 32.50 -19.32
C THR A 35 14.52 31.24 -18.78
N VAL A 36 14.71 31.16 -17.47
CA VAL A 36 15.05 29.89 -16.80
C VAL A 36 13.75 29.10 -16.63
N THR A 37 13.59 28.05 -17.43
CA THR A 37 12.49 27.12 -17.24
C THR A 37 12.94 26.08 -16.23
N ILE A 38 12.46 26.16 -14.99
CA ILE A 38 12.58 25.04 -14.06
C ILE A 38 11.54 24.02 -14.53
N PRO A 39 11.95 22.79 -14.94
CA PRO A 39 10.99 21.75 -15.27
C PRO A 39 10.09 21.58 -14.05
N GLU A 40 8.78 21.69 -14.24
CA GLU A 40 7.83 21.38 -13.18
C GLU A 40 8.11 19.94 -12.74
N LEU A 41 8.70 19.78 -11.56
CA LEU A 41 9.00 18.48 -11.01
C LEU A 41 7.67 17.90 -10.50
N GLN A 42 6.82 17.46 -11.43
CA GLN A 42 5.68 16.59 -11.14
C GLN A 42 6.24 15.20 -10.79
N SER A 43 7.06 15.11 -9.74
CA SER A 43 7.39 13.83 -9.14
C SER A 43 6.16 13.39 -8.38
N SER A 44 5.52 12.32 -8.82
CA SER A 44 4.52 11.61 -8.03
C SER A 44 5.02 11.47 -6.59
N CYS A 45 4.28 12.00 -5.61
CA CYS A 45 4.59 11.86 -4.20
C CYS A 45 4.15 10.51 -3.62
N TRP A 46 3.55 9.65 -4.46
CA TRP A 46 3.16 8.30 -4.09
C TRP A 46 4.37 7.38 -4.10
N VAL A 47 4.58 6.71 -2.98
CA VAL A 47 5.60 5.67 -2.80
C VAL A 47 4.91 4.33 -2.57
N PHE A 48 5.49 3.26 -3.12
CA PHE A 48 5.02 1.91 -2.87
C PHE A 48 5.39 1.49 -1.45
N VAL A 49 4.39 1.08 -0.67
CA VAL A 49 4.57 0.57 0.71
C VAL A 49 4.33 -0.94 0.82
N ASP A 50 4.18 -1.64 -0.31
CA ASP A 50 4.18 -3.10 -0.40
C ASP A 50 5.58 -3.70 -0.70
N GLY A 51 6.57 -2.81 -0.82
CA GLY A 51 7.96 -3.12 -1.17
C GLY A 51 8.28 -2.97 -2.66
N GLY A 52 7.33 -2.58 -3.51
CA GLY A 52 7.56 -2.16 -4.90
C GLY A 52 8.35 -3.17 -5.74
N ASN A 53 7.66 -4.16 -6.31
CA ASN A 53 8.26 -5.16 -7.19
C ASN A 53 7.36 -5.34 -8.43
N ASP A 54 7.98 -5.48 -9.61
CA ASP A 54 7.30 -5.56 -10.91
C ASP A 54 6.74 -6.96 -11.24
N ILE A 55 7.07 -7.95 -10.42
CA ILE A 55 6.68 -9.36 -10.57
C ILE A 55 5.69 -9.77 -9.47
N VAL A 56 5.82 -9.21 -8.25
CA VAL A 56 5.00 -9.60 -7.09
C VAL A 56 4.51 -8.40 -6.28
N GLY A 57 3.26 -8.47 -5.80
CA GLY A 57 2.66 -7.44 -4.94
C GLY A 57 2.52 -7.89 -3.48
N MET A 58 1.51 -7.37 -2.79
CA MET A 58 1.18 -7.74 -1.40
C MET A 58 0.86 -9.23 -1.21
N ASN A 59 0.41 -9.92 -2.25
CA ASN A 59 0.12 -11.36 -2.24
C ASN A 59 1.34 -12.22 -1.88
N LYS A 60 2.57 -11.67 -2.01
CA LYS A 60 3.81 -12.32 -1.60
C LYS A 60 3.91 -12.64 -0.09
N LEU A 61 3.11 -11.96 0.73
CA LEU A 61 3.09 -12.15 2.18
C LEU A 61 2.73 -13.58 2.59
N VAL A 62 1.95 -14.26 1.75
CA VAL A 62 1.52 -15.65 1.97
C VAL A 62 2.22 -16.59 1.00
N ASP A 63 2.52 -16.14 -0.22
CA ASP A 63 3.16 -16.96 -1.24
C ASP A 63 4.42 -16.29 -1.80
N ALA A 64 5.59 -16.74 -1.37
CA ALA A 64 6.84 -16.05 -1.63
C ALA A 64 7.20 -15.93 -3.13
N ASP A 65 6.65 -16.79 -3.98
CA ASP A 65 6.82 -16.73 -5.44
C ASP A 65 5.84 -15.76 -6.13
N GLY A 66 4.80 -15.28 -5.41
CA GLY A 66 3.79 -14.33 -5.86
C GLY A 66 2.94 -14.81 -7.02
N ASN A 67 2.85 -16.11 -7.24
CA ASN A 67 2.20 -16.71 -8.42
C ASN A 67 0.66 -16.79 -8.33
N GLU A 68 0.06 -16.29 -7.26
CA GLU A 68 -1.37 -16.40 -7.02
C GLU A 68 -2.08 -15.06 -7.22
N ASP A 69 -3.19 -15.07 -7.96
CA ASP A 69 -3.98 -13.88 -8.24
C ASP A 69 -4.55 -13.29 -6.95
N ALA A 70 -4.46 -11.96 -6.83
CA ALA A 70 -5.07 -11.20 -5.75
C ALA A 70 -6.03 -10.14 -6.30
N SER A 71 -7.17 -10.00 -5.65
CA SER A 71 -8.23 -9.09 -6.08
C SER A 71 -9.03 -8.54 -4.90
N GLN A 72 -9.88 -7.56 -5.17
CA GLN A 72 -10.85 -7.01 -4.22
C GLN A 72 -10.21 -6.49 -2.92
N PRO A 73 -9.18 -5.63 -2.99
CA PRO A 73 -8.58 -5.05 -1.80
C PRO A 73 -9.57 -4.11 -1.11
N GLN A 74 -9.54 -4.11 0.21
CA GLN A 74 -10.24 -3.15 1.08
C GLN A 74 -9.31 -2.73 2.21
N LEU A 75 -9.24 -1.43 2.48
CA LEU A 75 -8.40 -0.85 3.53
C LEU A 75 -9.27 -0.30 4.66
N THR A 76 -8.83 -0.45 5.90
CA THR A 76 -9.47 0.11 7.10
C THR A 76 -8.40 0.58 8.08
N THR A 77 -8.76 1.50 8.97
CA THR A 77 -7.91 1.88 10.10
C THR A 77 -8.39 1.23 11.40
N HIS A 78 -7.46 0.70 12.20
CA HIS A 78 -7.74 0.16 13.52
C HIS A 78 -6.66 0.58 14.52
N LYS A 79 -7.05 1.22 15.63
CA LYS A 79 -6.11 1.73 16.66
C LYS A 79 -4.93 2.50 16.06
N SER A 80 -5.24 3.40 15.12
CA SER A 80 -4.26 4.21 14.37
C SER A 80 -3.34 3.45 13.42
N LYS A 81 -3.57 2.15 13.21
CA LYS A 81 -2.83 1.33 12.24
C LYS A 81 -3.64 1.10 10.97
N LEU A 82 -2.96 0.90 9.84
CA LEU A 82 -3.59 0.47 8.59
C LEU A 82 -3.74 -1.05 8.54
N CYS A 83 -4.96 -1.52 8.26
CA CYS A 83 -5.28 -2.91 7.99
C CYS A 83 -5.82 -3.04 6.58
N ILE A 84 -5.41 -4.07 5.86
CA ILE A 84 -5.95 -4.40 4.54
C ILE A 84 -6.54 -5.81 4.56
N THR A 85 -7.61 -6.02 3.79
CA THR A 85 -8.13 -7.34 3.43
C THR A 85 -8.23 -7.46 1.93
N TRP A 86 -8.05 -8.67 1.40
CA TRP A 86 -8.15 -8.95 -0.02
C TRP A 86 -8.58 -10.40 -0.26
N THR A 87 -9.01 -10.71 -1.48
CA THR A 87 -9.20 -12.07 -1.97
C THR A 87 -7.93 -12.54 -2.67
N GLN A 88 -7.48 -13.76 -2.38
CA GLN A 88 -6.29 -14.35 -3.03
C GLN A 88 -6.54 -15.79 -3.42
N GLU A 89 -6.12 -16.19 -4.62
CA GLU A 89 -6.07 -17.60 -5.01
C GLU A 89 -5.06 -18.36 -4.14
N LYS A 90 -5.40 -19.59 -3.80
CA LYS A 90 -4.47 -20.55 -3.20
C LYS A 90 -4.96 -21.96 -3.40
N SER A 91 -4.14 -22.80 -4.02
CA SER A 91 -4.40 -24.25 -4.13
C SER A 91 -5.77 -24.60 -4.73
N GLY A 92 -6.23 -23.81 -5.72
CA GLY A 92 -7.48 -24.05 -6.44
C GLY A 92 -8.75 -23.48 -5.77
N ALA A 93 -8.60 -22.68 -4.72
CA ALA A 93 -9.70 -21.94 -4.11
C ALA A 93 -9.30 -20.47 -3.83
N THR A 94 -10.28 -19.57 -3.73
CA THR A 94 -10.05 -18.19 -3.31
C THR A 94 -10.20 -18.03 -1.79
N GLN A 95 -9.27 -17.31 -1.17
CA GLN A 95 -9.19 -17.11 0.27
C GLN A 95 -9.33 -15.63 0.63
N THR A 96 -9.98 -15.34 1.75
CA THR A 96 -9.95 -14.01 2.37
C THR A 96 -8.68 -13.87 3.20
N ARG A 97 -7.92 -12.81 2.95
CA ARG A 97 -6.65 -12.51 3.62
C ARG A 97 -6.73 -11.21 4.39
N ALA A 98 -5.89 -11.05 5.40
CA ALA A 98 -5.72 -9.79 6.12
C ALA A 98 -4.26 -9.53 6.48
N ALA A 99 -3.85 -8.26 6.44
CA ALA A 99 -2.54 -7.82 6.87
C ALA A 99 -2.58 -6.47 7.59
N LEU A 100 -1.62 -6.29 8.51
CA LEU A 100 -1.43 -5.08 9.32
C LEU A 100 -0.14 -4.39 8.89
N PHE A 101 -0.21 -3.08 8.70
CA PHE A 101 0.96 -2.25 8.42
C PHE A 101 1.76 -1.98 9.70
N ASN A 102 3.09 -1.87 9.57
CA ASN A 102 3.98 -1.57 10.70
C ASN A 102 4.03 -0.08 11.10
N ASP A 103 3.31 0.78 10.37
CA ASP A 103 3.29 2.25 10.54
C ASP A 103 4.64 2.95 10.28
N ASP A 104 5.61 2.25 9.67
CA ASP A 104 6.90 2.83 9.27
C ASP A 104 6.91 3.08 7.76
N VAL A 105 6.75 4.34 7.36
CA VAL A 105 6.81 4.74 5.94
C VAL A 105 8.24 4.76 5.36
N ILE A 106 9.27 4.72 6.21
CA ILE A 106 10.68 4.67 5.80
C ILE A 106 11.09 3.22 5.51
N ASN A 107 10.64 2.27 6.34
CA ASN A 107 10.84 0.83 6.14
C ASN A 107 9.49 0.10 6.15
N PRO A 108 8.68 0.27 5.08
CA PRO A 108 7.33 -0.27 5.05
C PRO A 108 7.34 -1.79 5.12
N ALA A 109 6.58 -2.33 6.05
CA ALA A 109 6.38 -3.76 6.20
C ALA A 109 4.93 -4.09 6.57
N TRP A 110 4.50 -5.25 6.12
CA TRP A 110 3.17 -5.79 6.40
C TRP A 110 3.31 -7.15 7.06
N GLN A 111 2.44 -7.41 8.02
CA GLN A 111 2.36 -8.71 8.69
C GLN A 111 0.98 -9.31 8.45
N THR A 112 0.92 -10.58 8.07
CA THR A 112 -0.35 -11.29 7.96
C THR A 112 -1.02 -11.39 9.33
N VAL A 113 -2.32 -11.10 9.36
CA VAL A 113 -3.19 -11.27 10.54
C VAL A 113 -4.32 -12.25 10.22
N ASP A 114 -4.03 -13.18 9.32
CA ASP A 114 -4.80 -14.38 9.06
C ASP A 114 -4.91 -15.23 10.34
N ARG A 115 -5.72 -16.30 10.31
CA ARG A 115 -5.72 -17.26 11.42
C ARG A 115 -4.36 -17.94 11.50
N TYR A 116 -3.98 -18.37 12.69
CA TYR A 116 -2.85 -19.29 12.85
C TYR A 116 -3.35 -20.73 12.80
N ASP A 117 -2.61 -21.60 12.10
CA ASP A 117 -2.72 -23.05 12.27
C ASP A 117 -1.51 -23.57 13.07
N GLU A 118 -1.41 -24.89 13.24
CA GLU A 118 -0.31 -25.51 14.00
C GLU A 118 1.10 -25.30 13.39
N TYR A 119 1.17 -24.77 12.16
CA TYR A 119 2.42 -24.49 11.44
C TYR A 119 2.75 -23.00 11.32
N GLY A 120 1.97 -22.10 11.95
CA GLY A 120 2.20 -20.66 11.92
C GLY A 120 1.06 -19.88 11.22
N PRO A 121 1.35 -18.75 10.55
CA PRO A 121 0.33 -18.03 9.79
C PRO A 121 -0.33 -18.97 8.78
N SER A 122 -1.66 -19.08 8.83
CA SER A 122 -2.38 -20.08 8.05
C SER A 122 -2.18 -19.84 6.56
N ARG A 123 -1.78 -20.89 5.85
CA ARG A 123 -1.70 -20.89 4.38
C ARG A 123 -3.06 -20.70 3.71
N PHE A 124 -4.16 -20.83 4.46
CA PHE A 124 -5.53 -20.83 3.95
C PHE A 124 -6.38 -19.65 4.41
N GLY A 125 -5.84 -18.78 5.28
CA GLY A 125 -6.40 -17.46 5.49
C GLY A 125 -7.59 -17.44 6.45
N LEU A 126 -8.54 -16.54 6.18
CA LEU A 126 -9.69 -16.34 7.04
C LEU A 126 -10.88 -17.22 6.68
N ASN A 127 -10.83 -18.04 5.62
CA ASN A 127 -11.96 -18.88 5.21
C ASN A 127 -12.36 -19.89 6.30
N TYR A 128 -13.66 -20.15 6.46
CA TYR A 128 -14.11 -21.20 7.37
C TYR A 128 -13.72 -22.59 6.82
N ASN A 129 -13.89 -22.78 5.51
CA ASN A 129 -13.43 -23.96 4.80
C ASN A 129 -12.36 -23.57 3.77
N GLU A 130 -11.13 -24.01 4.01
CA GLU A 130 -9.93 -23.69 3.21
C GLU A 130 -10.01 -24.11 1.74
N ILE A 131 -10.84 -25.10 1.39
CA ILE A 131 -11.00 -25.57 0.01
C ILE A 131 -12.19 -24.92 -0.71
N LYS A 132 -12.83 -23.91 -0.11
CA LYS A 132 -13.99 -23.23 -0.69
C LYS A 132 -13.69 -21.80 -1.04
N ASN A 133 -14.28 -21.35 -2.15
CA ASN A 133 -14.11 -20.00 -2.64
C ASN A 133 -14.75 -18.98 -1.71
N ALA A 134 -13.93 -18.01 -1.29
CA ALA A 134 -14.35 -16.77 -0.66
C ALA A 134 -14.27 -15.60 -1.65
N SER A 135 -15.11 -14.59 -1.44
CA SER A 135 -15.16 -13.39 -2.27
C SER A 135 -15.73 -12.20 -1.50
N ASN A 136 -15.50 -11.02 -2.05
CA ASN A 136 -15.98 -9.73 -1.60
C ASN A 136 -15.69 -9.47 -0.11
N PRO A 137 -14.42 -9.57 0.32
CA PRO A 137 -14.08 -9.28 1.70
C PRO A 137 -14.28 -7.80 1.98
N VAL A 138 -14.82 -7.51 3.15
CA VAL A 138 -15.01 -6.17 3.69
C VAL A 138 -14.49 -6.17 5.12
N MET A 139 -13.75 -5.13 5.48
CA MET A 139 -13.15 -5.00 6.81
C MET A 139 -13.54 -3.69 7.46
N THR A 140 -13.88 -3.74 8.74
CA THR A 140 -14.24 -2.56 9.53
C THR A 140 -13.71 -2.66 10.95
N SER A 141 -13.54 -1.51 11.60
CA SER A 141 -13.26 -1.42 13.02
C SER A 141 -14.38 -0.74 13.78
N ASN A 142 -14.67 -1.22 14.98
CA ASN A 142 -15.55 -0.54 15.94
C ASN A 142 -14.77 0.26 17.01
N GLY A 143 -13.47 0.49 16.80
CA GLY A 143 -12.55 1.13 17.75
C GLY A 143 -11.84 0.16 18.70
N SER A 144 -12.54 -0.87 19.19
CA SER A 144 -11.96 -1.87 20.12
C SER A 144 -11.47 -3.14 19.43
N LYS A 145 -12.16 -3.53 18.36
CA LYS A 145 -11.96 -4.77 17.61
C LYS A 145 -11.95 -4.48 16.12
N LEU A 146 -11.42 -5.44 15.36
CA LEU A 146 -11.45 -5.49 13.92
C LEU A 146 -12.34 -6.64 13.47
N PHE A 147 -13.17 -6.40 12.45
CA PHE A 147 -14.06 -7.41 11.88
C PHE A 147 -13.80 -7.53 10.38
N SER A 148 -13.79 -8.75 9.88
CA SER A 148 -13.81 -9.03 8.44
C SER A 148 -15.04 -9.86 8.09
N VAL A 149 -15.67 -9.53 6.97
CA VAL A 149 -16.88 -10.14 6.44
C VAL A 149 -16.65 -10.52 4.99
N TRP A 150 -17.06 -11.71 4.57
CA TRP A 150 -16.96 -12.15 3.17
C TRP A 150 -18.10 -13.09 2.79
N ALA A 151 -18.27 -13.30 1.49
CA ALA A 151 -19.12 -14.35 0.94
C ALA A 151 -18.29 -15.62 0.72
N GLU A 152 -18.78 -16.78 1.16
CA GLU A 152 -18.10 -18.08 1.02
C GLU A 152 -19.08 -19.15 0.54
N VAL A 153 -18.67 -19.96 -0.44
CA VAL A 153 -19.50 -21.07 -0.92
C VAL A 153 -19.40 -22.29 -0.01
N ASP A 154 -20.52 -22.94 0.28
CA ASP A 154 -20.53 -24.20 1.03
C ASP A 154 -20.33 -25.44 0.12
N ASN A 155 -20.43 -26.63 0.70
CA ASN A 155 -20.33 -27.89 -0.03
C ASN A 155 -21.44 -28.11 -1.07
N SER A 156 -22.53 -27.36 -0.99
CA SER A 156 -23.66 -27.40 -1.93
C SER A 156 -23.64 -26.20 -2.89
N SER A 157 -22.51 -25.50 -3.01
CA SER A 157 -22.32 -24.31 -3.85
C SER A 157 -23.29 -23.18 -3.52
N LYS A 158 -23.75 -23.08 -2.27
CA LYS A 158 -24.55 -21.95 -1.78
C LYS A 158 -23.63 -20.94 -1.12
N SER A 159 -23.79 -19.67 -1.50
CA SER A 159 -23.05 -18.57 -0.87
C SER A 159 -23.59 -18.28 0.52
N GLN A 160 -22.70 -18.16 1.49
CA GLN A 160 -22.97 -17.81 2.88
C GLN A 160 -22.19 -16.55 3.24
N ILE A 161 -22.71 -15.73 4.15
CA ILE A 161 -21.94 -14.61 4.72
C ILE A 161 -21.20 -15.11 5.96
N ARG A 162 -19.89 -14.91 5.98
CA ARG A 162 -19.01 -15.22 7.10
C ARG A 162 -18.56 -13.94 7.77
N VAL A 163 -18.35 -14.00 9.08
CA VAL A 163 -17.82 -12.89 9.88
C VAL A 163 -16.79 -13.46 10.84
N VAL A 164 -15.63 -12.80 10.94
CA VAL A 164 -14.64 -13.08 11.98
C VAL A 164 -14.27 -11.81 12.72
N GLU A 165 -13.94 -11.99 13.99
CA GLU A 165 -13.39 -10.98 14.87
C GLU A 165 -11.89 -11.22 15.02
N ASN A 166 -11.11 -10.16 14.91
CA ASN A 166 -9.72 -10.14 15.35
C ASN A 166 -9.63 -9.32 16.66
N PRO A 167 -9.15 -9.93 17.77
CA PRO A 167 -9.08 -9.26 19.07
C PRO A 167 -7.90 -8.30 19.22
N LEU A 168 -6.99 -8.23 18.25
CA LEU A 168 -5.80 -7.35 18.26
C LEU A 168 -6.16 -5.87 18.40
#